data_AF-A0A968MI24-F1
#
_entry.id   AF-A0A968MI24-F1
#
_cell.length_a   1.000
_cell.length_b   1.000
_cell.length_c   1.000
_cell.angle_alpha   90.00
_cell.angle_beta   90.00
_cell.angle_gamma   90.00
#
_symmetry.space_group_name_H-M   'P 1'
#
loop_
_entity.id
_entity.type
_entity.pdbx_description
1 polymer ?
#
loop_
_entity_poly.entity_id
_entity_poly.type
_entity_poly.pdbx_seq_one_letter_code
_entity_poly.pdbx_strand_id
1 'polypeptide(L)' 'MLQLTEVAKPTPKDNEVLIKVHAASINAADANLLRGEPVPIRLMYGLRTPKHQIFGIDLVMPSLEMPRIVGLVRLPNM' A
#
# COMPACT_ATOMS: atom_id res chain seq x y z
N MET A 1 -0.34 15.39 4.19
CA MET A 1 -0.98 15.06 5.48
C MET A 1 -1.64 13.71 5.33
N LEU A 2 -1.50 12.81 6.29
CA LEU A 2 -2.21 11.53 6.28
C LEU A 2 -3.63 11.72 6.79
N GLN A 3 -4.57 11.02 6.18
CA GLN A 3 -5.97 11.00 6.59
C GLN A 3 -6.47 9.55 6.58
N LEU A 4 -7.27 9.21 7.59
CA LEU A 4 -8.06 8.00 7.55
C LEU A 4 -9.28 8.26 6.69
N THR A 5 -9.44 7.50 5.62
CA THR A 5 -10.51 7.73 4.63
C THR A 5 -10.96 6.40 4.07
N GLU A 6 -12.28 6.26 3.89
CA GLU A 6 -12.84 5.12 3.18
C GLU A 6 -12.64 5.29 1.67
N VAL A 7 -12.18 4.25 1.00
CA VAL A 7 -11.94 4.24 -0.44
C VAL A 7 -12.71 3.12 -1.10
N ALA A 8 -12.98 3.26 -2.40
CA ALA A 8 -13.59 2.19 -3.18
C ALA A 8 -12.73 0.92 -3.13
N LYS A 9 -13.37 -0.22 -2.92
CA LYS A 9 -12.72 -1.53 -2.93
C LYS A 9 -12.13 -1.80 -4.33
N PRO A 10 -10.81 -2.06 -4.45
CA PRO A 10 -10.22 -2.31 -5.76
C PRO A 10 -10.61 -3.68 -6.32
N THR A 11 -10.69 -3.78 -7.64
CA THR A 11 -10.79 -5.05 -8.37
C THR A 11 -9.37 -5.52 -8.74
N PRO A 12 -8.91 -6.69 -8.29
CA PRO A 12 -7.58 -7.19 -8.61
C PRO A 12 -7.50 -7.61 -10.08
N LYS A 13 -6.31 -7.45 -10.67
CA LYS A 13 -5.96 -8.04 -11.96
C LYS A 13 -5.60 -9.52 -11.79
N ASP A 14 -5.39 -10.22 -12.91
CA ASP A 14 -5.08 -11.65 -12.95
C ASP A 14 -3.88 -12.06 -12.07
N ASN A 15 -2.89 -11.18 -11.90
CA ASN A 15 -1.68 -11.42 -11.12
C ASN A 15 -1.68 -10.70 -9.75
N GLU A 16 -2.84 -10.30 -9.27
CA GLU A 16 -3.02 -9.58 -8.02
C GLU A 16 -4.00 -10.32 -7.11
N VAL A 17 -3.77 -10.22 -5.81
CA VAL A 17 -4.68 -10.75 -4.79
C VAL A 17 -5.20 -9.62 -3.94
N LEU A 18 -6.45 -9.79 -3.53
CA LEU A 18 -7.16 -8.83 -2.71
C LEU A 18 -7.22 -9.35 -1.27
N ILE A 19 -6.50 -8.70 -0.37
CA ILE A 19 -6.23 -9.21 0.99
C ILE A 19 -7.06 -8.42 2.02
N LYS A 20 -7.48 -9.10 3.08
CA LYS A 20 -7.94 -8.45 4.32
C LYS A 20 -6.74 -8.21 5.23
N VAL A 21 -6.27 -6.97 5.29
CA VAL A 21 -5.21 -6.59 6.23
C VAL A 21 -5.78 -6.61 7.65
N HIS A 22 -5.16 -7.39 8.54
CA HIS A 22 -5.50 -7.43 9.96
C HIS A 22 -4.67 -6.42 10.75
N ALA A 23 -3.38 -6.32 10.41
CA ALA A 23 -2.46 -5.33 10.95
C ALA A 23 -1.43 -4.95 9.87
N ALA A 24 -0.89 -3.74 9.99
CA ALA A 24 0.25 -3.24 9.23
C ALA A 24 1.15 -2.45 10.19
N SER A 25 2.43 -2.33 9.88
CA SER A 25 3.36 -1.53 10.69
C SER A 25 3.63 -0.16 10.07
N ILE A 26 4.29 0.71 10.84
CA ILE A 26 4.82 1.97 10.31
C ILE A 26 6.28 1.74 9.98
N ASN A 27 6.64 1.93 8.70
CA ASN A 27 8.01 1.74 8.25
C ASN A 27 8.69 3.08 7.93
N ALA A 28 10.01 3.12 8.05
CA ALA A 28 10.81 4.25 7.58
C ALA A 28 10.60 4.51 6.08
N ALA A 29 10.38 3.46 5.29
CA ALA A 29 10.06 3.56 3.87
C ALA A 29 8.77 4.35 3.61
N ASP A 30 7.70 4.11 4.37
CA ASP A 30 6.44 4.87 4.25
C ASP A 30 6.69 6.36 4.52
N ALA A 31 7.46 6.67 5.56
CA ALA A 31 7.78 8.03 5.94
C ALA A 31 8.66 8.74 4.88
N ASN A 32 9.62 8.03 4.31
CA ASN A 32 10.48 8.49 3.24
C ASN A 32 9.68 8.77 1.95
N LEU A 33 8.72 7.91 1.61
CA LEU A 33 7.82 8.12 0.47
C LEU A 33 6.90 9.33 0.68
N LEU A 34 6.34 9.47 1.89
CA LEU A 34 5.51 10.62 2.27
C LEU A 34 6.28 11.95 2.17
N ARG A 35 7.48 11.99 2.77
CA ARG A 35 8.36 13.18 2.79
C ARG A 35 9.10 13.40 1.48
N GLY A 36 9.21 12.38 0.64
CA GLY A 36 10.02 12.42 -0.58
C GLY A 36 11.51 12.51 -0.27
N GLU A 37 11.95 11.79 0.76
CA GLU A 37 13.31 11.87 1.30
C GLU A 37 13.99 10.50 1.28
N PRO A 38 15.22 10.38 0.75
CA PRO A 38 16.03 11.46 0.18
C PRO A 38 15.48 11.97 -1.16
N VAL A 39 15.95 13.13 -1.62
CA VAL A 39 15.46 13.86 -2.82
C VAL A 39 15.17 12.97 -4.05
N PRO A 40 15.97 11.93 -4.38
CA PRO A 40 15.65 11.04 -5.50
C PRO A 40 14.27 10.38 -5.43
N ILE A 41 13.70 10.20 -4.23
CA ILE A 41 12.34 9.68 -4.06
C ILE A 41 11.31 10.60 -4.73
N ARG A 42 11.47 11.92 -4.69
CA ARG A 42 10.56 12.85 -5.39
C ARG A 42 10.58 12.63 -6.90
N LEU A 43 11.73 12.29 -7.46
CA LEU A 43 11.84 12.06 -8.90
C LEU A 43 11.13 10.76 -9.34
N MET A 44 11.21 9.70 -8.54
CA MET A 44 10.65 8.39 -8.89
C MET A 44 9.19 8.18 -8.43
N TYR A 45 8.83 8.72 -7.26
CA TYR A 45 7.57 8.46 -6.58
C TYR A 45 6.66 9.68 -6.45
N GLY A 46 6.97 10.77 -7.16
CA GLY A 46 6.09 11.93 -7.34
C GLY A 46 6.75 13.24 -6.93
N LEU A 47 6.77 14.21 -7.86
CA LEU A 47 7.56 15.45 -7.74
C LEU A 47 7.07 16.40 -6.66
N ARG A 48 5.75 16.49 -6.45
CA ARG A 48 5.13 17.40 -5.48
C ARG A 48 4.41 16.63 -4.38
N THR A 49 3.68 15.61 -4.76
CA THR A 49 2.95 14.71 -3.87
C THR A 49 3.27 13.27 -4.22
N PRO A 50 3.16 12.33 -3.26
CA PRO A 50 3.32 10.91 -3.54
C PRO A 50 2.35 10.45 -4.65
N LYS A 51 2.86 9.69 -5.61
CA LYS A 51 2.07 9.15 -6.73
C LYS A 51 1.01 8.17 -6.25
N HIS A 52 1.29 7.43 -5.19
CA HIS A 52 0.35 6.53 -4.54
C HIS A 52 -0.08 7.12 -3.20
N GLN A 53 -1.39 7.10 -2.94
CA GLN A 53 -2.01 7.75 -1.78
C GLN A 53 -2.34 6.77 -0.65
N ILE A 54 -2.24 5.46 -0.93
CA ILE A 54 -2.41 4.39 0.06
C ILE A 54 -1.01 3.84 0.36
N PHE A 55 -0.64 3.84 1.65
CA PHE A 55 0.69 3.46 2.15
C PHE A 55 0.62 2.13 2.92
N GLY A 56 1.79 1.55 3.21
CA GLY A 56 1.95 0.22 3.76
C GLY A 56 2.80 -0.65 2.84
N ILE A 57 3.92 -1.12 3.37
CA ILE A 57 4.84 -2.03 2.65
C ILE A 57 4.88 -3.43 3.27
N ASP A 58 4.14 -3.64 4.35
CA ASP A 58 3.98 -4.90 5.06
C ASP A 58 2.54 -5.09 5.51
N LEU A 59 2.20 -6.33 5.86
CA LEU A 59 0.90 -6.69 6.40
C LEU A 59 0.98 -8.00 7.18
N VAL A 60 0.03 -8.18 8.07
CA VAL A 60 -0.32 -9.48 8.65
C VAL A 60 -1.74 -9.82 8.23
N MET A 61 -1.95 -11.05 7.77
CA MET A 61 -3.27 -11.61 7.47
C MET A 61 -3.49 -12.88 8.32
N PRO A 62 -4.75 -13.17 8.71
CA PRO A 62 -5.07 -14.45 9.34
C PRO A 62 -4.79 -15.61 8.38
N SER A 63 -4.39 -16.75 8.93
CA SER A 63 -4.22 -18.01 8.18
C SER A 63 -5.54 -18.40 7.52
N LEU A 64 -5.66 -18.16 6.21
CA LEU A 64 -6.71 -18.65 5.31
C LEU A 64 -8.17 -18.52 5.80
N GLU A 65 -8.63 -17.33 6.18
CA GLU A 65 -10.07 -17.04 6.17
C GLU A 65 -10.33 -15.67 5.54
N MET A 66 -10.95 -15.68 4.35
CA MET A 66 -11.31 -14.48 3.61
C MET A 66 -12.80 -14.17 3.72
N PRO A 67 -13.18 -13.30 4.68
CA PRO A 67 -14.32 -12.42 4.43
C PRO A 67 -13.99 -10.96 4.78
N ARG A 68 -14.07 -10.10 3.74
CA ARG A 68 -14.11 -8.62 3.71
C ARG A 68 -12.75 -7.92 3.77
N ILE A 69 -12.54 -6.91 2.92
CA ILE A 69 -11.30 -6.64 2.18
C ILE A 69 -10.77 -5.22 2.42
N VAL A 70 -9.44 -5.03 2.51
CA VAL A 70 -8.74 -3.74 2.32
C VAL A 70 -7.26 -4.00 1.94
N GLY A 71 -6.86 -3.79 0.68
CA GLY A 71 -5.46 -3.83 0.21
C GLY A 71 -5.20 -4.69 -1.04
N LEU A 72 -4.45 -4.16 -2.02
CA LEU A 72 -4.09 -4.85 -3.27
C LEU A 72 -2.61 -5.26 -3.22
N VAL A 73 -2.30 -6.56 -3.36
CA VAL A 73 -0.92 -7.06 -3.46
C VAL A 73 -0.69 -7.64 -4.85
N ARG A 74 0.41 -7.22 -5.50
CA ARG A 74 0.85 -7.76 -6.79
C ARG A 74 1.78 -8.95 -6.57
N LEU A 75 1.45 -10.09 -7.16
CA LEU A 75 2.31 -11.26 -7.11
C LEU A 75 3.46 -11.10 -8.12
N PRO A 76 4.70 -11.51 -7.78
CA PRO A 76 5.75 -11.64 -8.78
C PRO A 76 5.30 -12.66 -9.84
N ASN A 77 5.59 -12.36 -11.11
CA ASN A 77 5.27 -13.26 -12.22
C ASN A 77 5.88 -14.65 -11.93
N MET A 78 5.05 -15.70 -11.96
CA MET A 78 5.52 -17.09 -12.01
C MET A 78 6.16 -17.39 -13.37
#